data_AF-A0A533ZSZ9-F1
#
_entry.id   AF-A0A533ZSZ9-F1
#
_cell.length_a   1.000
_cell.length_b   1.000
_cell.length_c   1.000
_cell.angle_alpha   90.00
_cell.angle_beta   90.00
_cell.angle_gamma   90.00
#
_symmetry.space_group_name_H-M   'P 1'
#
loop_
_entity.id
_entity.type
_entity.pdbx_description
1 polymer ?
#
loop_
_entity_poly.entity_id
_entity_poly.type
_entity_poly.pdbx_seq_one_letter_code
_entity_poly.pdbx_strand_id
1 'polypeptide(L)'
;MGKRAGRQVQIKRIKAQIKRAIVANKDWSSLYAKLCEYKSQVNFKPIPWKLIPIDIEFNYPNYKTIERTDPRREIYKIRNLLGPGL
;
A
#
# COMPACT_ATOMS: atom_id res chain seq x y z
N MET A 1 -12.67 -36.50 -7.07
CA MET A 1 -12.51 -35.53 -5.96
C MET A 1 -11.12 -35.67 -5.33
N GLY A 2 -10.08 -34.91 -5.72
CA GLY A 2 -8.72 -35.17 -5.18
C GLY A 2 -7.69 -34.04 -5.20
N LYS A 3 -7.81 -33.04 -6.07
CA LYS A 3 -6.74 -32.03 -6.26
C LYS A 3 -6.68 -30.94 -5.17
N ARG A 4 -7.81 -30.61 -4.52
CA ARG A 4 -7.88 -29.54 -3.49
C ARG A 4 -7.31 -29.98 -2.13
N ALA A 5 -7.52 -31.23 -1.74
CA ALA A 5 -7.01 -31.77 -0.47
C ALA A 5 -5.47 -31.88 -0.49
N GLY A 6 -4.88 -32.38 -1.57
CA GLY A 6 -3.42 -32.48 -1.72
C GLY A 6 -2.70 -31.12 -1.68
N ARG A 7 -3.30 -30.07 -2.26
CA ARG A 7 -2.75 -28.70 -2.22
C ARG A 7 -2.70 -28.13 -0.80
N GLN A 8 -3.75 -28.33 0.00
CA GLN A 8 -3.78 -27.86 1.38
C GLN A 8 -2.73 -28.57 2.25
N VAL A 9 -2.53 -29.87 2.04
CA VAL A 9 -1.47 -30.65 2.71
C VAL A 9 -0.09 -30.09 2.35
N GLN A 10 0.15 -29.77 1.06
CA GLN A 10 1.42 -29.22 0.60
C GLN A 10 1.70 -27.82 1.19
N ILE A 11 0.70 -26.94 1.23
CA ILE A 11 0.80 -25.62 1.88
C ILE A 11 1.13 -25.76 3.36
N LYS A 12 0.49 -26.70 4.07
CA LYS A 12 0.75 -26.95 5.49
C LYS A 12 2.19 -27.43 5.73
N ARG A 13 2.71 -28.31 4.86
CA ARG A 13 4.10 -28.79 4.91
C ARG A 13 5.11 -27.66 4.69
N ILE A 14 4.92 -26.82 3.67
CA ILE A 14 5.82 -25.69 3.39
C ILE A 14 5.83 -24.70 4.55
N LYS A 15 4.67 -24.37 5.12
CA LYS A 15 4.58 -23.52 6.32
C LYS A 15 5.36 -24.09 7.51
N ALA A 16 5.29 -25.40 7.74
CA ALA A 16 6.05 -26.06 8.81
C ALA A 16 7.57 -25.98 8.57
N GLN A 17 8.01 -26.14 7.32
CA GLN A 17 9.42 -26.01 6.95
C GLN A 17 9.95 -24.58 7.15
N ILE A 18 9.17 -23.56 6.77
CA ILE A 18 9.53 -22.15 7.02
C ILE A 18 9.69 -21.89 8.52
N LYS A 19 8.75 -22.35 9.35
CA LYS A 19 8.85 -22.19 10.81
C LYS A 19 10.14 -22.83 11.37
N ARG A 20 10.49 -24.02 10.90
CA ARG A 20 11.74 -24.69 11.31
C ARG A 20 12.98 -23.93 10.86
N ALA A 21 12.98 -23.39 9.64
CA ALA A 21 14.08 -22.60 9.11
C ALA A 21 14.29 -21.29 9.90
N ILE A 22 13.21 -20.61 10.25
CA ILE A 22 13.24 -19.41 11.12
C ILE A 22 13.85 -19.75 12.49
N VAL A 23 13.36 -20.81 13.15
CA VAL A 23 13.89 -21.24 14.45
C VAL A 23 15.38 -21.61 14.37
N ALA A 24 15.81 -22.17 13.24
CA ALA A 24 17.20 -22.55 13.01
C ALA A 24 18.08 -21.41 12.47
N ASN A 25 17.57 -20.17 12.36
CA ASN A 25 18.25 -19.04 11.69
C ASN A 25 18.82 -19.39 10.31
N LYS A 26 18.09 -20.21 9.54
CA LYS A 26 18.43 -20.59 8.18
C LYS A 26 17.60 -19.78 7.19
N ASP A 27 18.16 -19.55 6.00
CA ASP A 27 17.44 -18.86 4.93
C ASP A 27 16.16 -19.64 4.55
N TRP A 28 15.04 -18.93 4.54
CA TRP A 28 13.70 -19.44 4.26
C TRP A 28 13.08 -18.79 3.01
N SER A 29 13.80 -17.90 2.34
CA SER A 29 13.36 -17.12 1.17
C SER A 29 12.78 -18.02 0.05
N SER A 30 13.49 -19.09 -0.31
CA SER A 30 13.08 -20.06 -1.33
C SER A 30 11.78 -20.80 -0.96
N LEU A 31 11.61 -21.15 0.32
CA LEU A 31 10.38 -21.80 0.80
C LEU A 31 9.20 -20.85 0.79
N TYR A 32 9.44 -19.57 1.09
CA TYR A 32 8.42 -18.52 1.02
C TYR A 32 7.99 -18.23 -0.42
N ALA A 33 8.92 -18.18 -1.37
CA ALA A 33 8.60 -18.04 -2.79
C ALA A 33 7.70 -19.20 -3.28
N LYS A 34 8.03 -20.45 -2.94
CA LYS A 34 7.18 -21.62 -3.23
C LYS A 34 5.79 -21.49 -2.58
N LEU A 35 5.72 -21.00 -1.34
CA LEU A 35 4.43 -20.76 -0.68
C LEU A 35 3.58 -19.71 -1.42
N CYS A 36 4.20 -18.66 -1.95
CA CYS A 36 3.55 -17.63 -2.75
C CYS A 36 3.03 -18.19 -4.07
N GLU A 37 3.79 -19.03 -4.78
CA GLU A 37 3.34 -19.70 -6.01
C GLU A 37 2.13 -20.61 -5.75
N TYR A 38 2.16 -21.39 -4.67
CA TYR A 38 1.03 -22.22 -4.27
C TYR A 38 -0.21 -21.40 -3.88
N LYS A 39 -0.05 -20.12 -3.53
CA LYS A 39 -1.17 -19.20 -3.23
C LYS A 39 -1.61 -18.39 -4.45
N SER A 40 -0.70 -17.98 -5.33
CA SER A 40 -0.97 -17.13 -6.51
C SER A 40 -1.73 -17.87 -7.61
N GLN A 41 -1.75 -19.21 -7.60
CA GLN A 41 -2.68 -20.02 -8.39
C GLN A 41 -4.17 -19.84 -7.99
N VAL A 42 -4.50 -18.90 -7.11
CA VAL A 42 -5.87 -18.40 -6.92
C VAL A 42 -6.04 -17.22 -7.87
N ASN A 43 -6.58 -17.50 -9.06
CA ASN A 43 -7.08 -16.54 -10.07
C ASN A 43 -6.80 -15.07 -9.74
N PHE A 44 -5.56 -14.62 -9.93
CA PHE A 44 -5.27 -13.20 -9.93
C PHE A 44 -5.85 -12.67 -11.23
N LYS A 45 -7.14 -12.31 -11.21
CA LYS A 45 -7.70 -11.47 -12.27
C LYS A 45 -7.02 -10.11 -12.09
N PRO A 46 -6.20 -9.65 -13.03
CA PRO A 46 -5.66 -8.30 -12.96
C PRO A 46 -6.86 -7.36 -12.89
N ILE A 47 -7.04 -6.70 -11.75
CA ILE A 47 -8.02 -5.64 -11.62
C ILE A 47 -7.44 -4.49 -12.47
N PRO A 48 -8.15 -4.04 -13.52
CA PRO A 48 -7.68 -2.93 -14.32
C PRO A 48 -7.68 -1.69 -13.43
N TRP A 49 -6.50 -1.29 -12.97
CA TRP A 49 -6.32 -0.02 -12.30
C TRP A 49 -6.24 1.05 -13.38
N LYS A 50 -7.13 2.04 -13.30
CA LYS A 50 -7.09 3.22 -14.15
C LYS A 50 -6.46 4.34 -13.33
N LEU A 51 -5.37 4.91 -13.83
CA LEU A 51 -4.88 6.18 -13.31
C LEU A 51 -5.90 7.24 -13.72
N ILE A 52 -6.63 7.76 -12.74
CA ILE A 52 -7.50 8.91 -12.91
C ILE A 52 -6.65 10.12 -12.51
N PRO A 53 -6.35 11.06 -13.43
CA PRO A 53 -5.75 12.32 -13.04
C PRO A 53 -6.71 13.00 -12.07
N ILE A 54 -6.23 13.23 -10.85
CA ILE A 54 -6.96 14.02 -9.86
C ILE A 54 -6.50 15.45 -10.08
N ASP A 55 -7.33 16.24 -10.75
CA ASP A 55 -7.15 17.69 -10.77
C ASP A 55 -7.55 18.21 -9.38
N ILE A 56 -6.55 18.38 -8.52
CA ILE A 56 -6.75 19.01 -7.21
C ILE A 56 -6.86 20.51 -7.46
N GLU A 57 -8.07 21.00 -7.64
CA GLU A 57 -8.34 22.43 -7.55
C GLU A 57 -8.15 22.87 -6.10
N PHE A 58 -6.94 23.32 -5.79
CA PHE A 58 -6.68 23.91 -4.49
C PHE A 58 -7.34 25.28 -4.41
N ASN A 59 -8.53 25.33 -3.82
CA ASN A 59 -9.23 26.58 -3.56
C ASN A 59 -8.76 27.16 -2.22
N TYR A 60 -7.76 28.04 -2.27
CA TYR A 60 -7.22 28.67 -1.08
C TYR A 60 -8.07 29.87 -0.66
N PRO A 61 -8.57 29.90 0.59
CA PRO A 61 -9.37 31.02 1.06
C PRO A 61 -8.54 32.30 1.12
N ASN A 62 -9.18 33.44 0.83
CA ASN A 62 -8.55 34.74 0.93
C ASN A 62 -8.19 35.03 2.40
N TYR A 63 -6.91 35.25 2.71
CA TYR A 63 -6.48 35.50 4.10
C TYR A 63 -7.17 36.70 4.76
N LYS A 64 -7.72 37.64 3.97
CA LYS A 64 -8.47 38.80 4.50
C LYS A 64 -9.78 38.40 5.17
N THR A 65 -10.36 37.24 4.82
CA THR A 65 -11.60 36.73 5.41
C THR A 65 -11.36 35.85 6.63
N ILE A 66 -10.10 35.59 6.98
CA ILE A 66 -9.70 34.77 8.13
C ILE A 66 -9.40 35.68 9.33
N GLU A 67 -9.82 35.27 10.53
CA GLU A 67 -9.56 36.01 11.77
C GLU A 67 -8.06 36.24 12.03
N ARG A 68 -7.72 37.35 12.71
CA ARG A 68 -6.31 37.71 12.98
C ARG A 68 -5.58 36.71 13.86
N THR A 69 -6.30 36.03 14.75
CA THR A 69 -5.79 35.04 15.71
C THR A 69 -5.58 33.67 15.08
N ASP A 70 -6.16 33.40 13.91
CA ASP A 70 -6.02 32.10 13.26
C ASP A 70 -4.63 31.98 12.60
N PRO A 71 -3.82 30.98 12.97
CA PRO A 71 -2.47 30.81 12.43
C PRO A 71 -2.46 30.57 10.91
N ARG A 72 -3.56 30.08 10.33
CA ARG A 72 -3.69 29.87 8.88
C ARG A 72 -3.66 31.18 8.10
N ARG A 73 -4.03 32.30 8.73
CA ARG A 73 -4.02 33.61 8.09
C ARG A 73 -2.63 34.01 7.62
N GLU A 74 -1.60 33.75 8.43
CA GLU A 74 -0.22 34.08 8.05
C GLU A 74 0.25 33.24 6.86
N ILE A 75 -0.07 31.94 6.88
CA ILE A 75 0.26 31.01 5.79
C ILE A 75 -0.35 31.50 4.46
N TYR A 76 -1.65 31.83 4.46
CA TYR A 76 -2.32 32.32 3.25
C TYR A 76 -1.90 33.74 2.85
N LYS A 77 -1.46 34.57 3.80
CA LYS A 77 -0.89 35.90 3.52
C LYS A 77 0.45 35.76 2.80
N ILE A 78 1.34 34.90 3.29
CA ILE A 78 2.64 34.61 2.66
C ILE A 78 2.43 34.06 1.26
N ARG A 79 1.53 33.10 1.10
CA ARG A 79 1.13 32.57 -0.22
C ARG A 79 0.69 33.67 -1.18
N ASN A 80 -0.19 34.59 -0.74
CA ASN A 80 -0.65 35.70 -1.58
C ASN A 80 0.47 36.68 -1.94
N LEU A 81 1.50 36.81 -1.11
CA LEU A 81 2.66 37.67 -1.39
C LEU A 81 3.65 37.00 -2.36
N LEU A 82 3.84 35.69 -2.25
CA LEU A 82 4.83 34.92 -3.03
C LEU A 82 4.26 34.31 -4.32
N GLY A 83 2.94 34.32 -4.48
CA GLY A 83 2.24 33.75 -5.63
C GLY A 83 1.98 32.24 -5.49
N PRO A 84 1.18 31.65 -6.40
CA PRO A 84 0.74 30.26 -6.32
C PRO A 84 1.83 29.22 -6.64
N GLY A 85 3.09 29.63 -6.82
CA GLY A 85 4.23 28.79 -7.21
C GLY A 85 5.01 28.14 -6.07
N LEU A 86 4.52 28.23 -4.83
CA LEU A 86 5.00 27.50 -3.65
C LEU A 86 3.92 26.52 -3.16
#